data_AF-A0AA96RH25-F1
#
_entry.id   AF-A0AA96RH25-F1
#
_cell.length_a   1.000
_cell.length_b   1.000
_cell.length_c   1.000
_cell.angle_alpha   90.00
_cell.angle_beta   90.00
_cell.angle_gamma   90.00
#
_symmetry.space_group_name_H-M   'P 1'
#
loop_
_entity.id
_entity.type
_entity.pdbx_description
1 polymer ?
#
loop_
_entity_poly.entity_id
_entity_poly.type
_entity_poly.pdbx_seq_one_letter_code
_entity_poly.pdbx_strand_id
1 'polypeptide(L)'
;MKQILYWCASHDLMSGVYVEDFTMANGTATPVSLLFKGQATAYSAPSFNDILHVQVDTVEVLAEYASDYYQGKPALTVNRLARDRFTSGALRLT
;
A
#
# COMPACT_ATOMS: atom_id res chain seq x y z
N MET A 1 4.28 17.22 -14.19
CA MET A 1 3.93 15.83 -14.54
C MET A 1 4.90 14.91 -13.81
N LYS A 2 4.46 14.26 -12.72
CA LYS A 2 5.28 13.24 -12.02
C LYS A 2 4.46 11.95 -11.97
N GLN A 3 5.05 10.94 -12.56
CA GLN A 3 4.51 9.64 -12.95
C GLN A 3 3.95 8.91 -11.72
N ILE A 4 2.64 8.65 -11.74
CA ILE A 4 2.04 7.63 -10.89
C ILE A 4 2.44 6.30 -11.54
N LEU A 5 3.39 5.58 -10.95
CA LEU A 5 3.69 4.21 -11.37
C LEU A 5 2.54 3.32 -10.91
N TYR A 6 1.52 3.21 -11.77
CA TYR A 6 0.59 2.08 -11.74
C TYR A 6 1.38 0.84 -12.16
N TRP A 7 1.56 -0.12 -11.25
CA TRP A 7 2.01 -1.46 -11.60
C TRP A 7 1.13 -2.50 -10.93
N CYS A 8 -0.14 -2.56 -11.33
CA CYS A 8 -1.07 -3.59 -10.90
C CYS A 8 -1.85 -4.03 -12.14
N ALA A 9 -1.43 -5.13 -12.78
CA ALA A 9 -2.21 -5.87 -13.78
C ALA A 9 -1.45 -7.09 -14.33
N SER A 10 -0.11 -7.08 -14.33
CA SER A 10 0.70 -8.16 -14.94
C SER A 10 1.72 -8.81 -13.99
N HIS A 11 1.74 -8.46 -12.70
CA HIS A 11 2.73 -8.94 -11.73
C HIS A 11 2.16 -9.44 -10.40
N ASP A 12 0.86 -9.74 -10.31
CA ASP A 12 0.22 -10.20 -9.07
C ASP A 12 0.93 -11.44 -8.47
N LEU A 13 1.44 -12.32 -9.34
CA LEU A 13 2.28 -13.47 -8.94
C LEU A 13 3.61 -13.08 -8.28
N MET A 14 4.19 -11.93 -8.65
CA MET A 14 5.47 -11.45 -8.13
C MET A 14 5.28 -10.55 -6.90
N SER A 15 4.21 -9.76 -6.84
CA SER A 15 3.90 -8.90 -5.70
C SER A 15 3.37 -9.67 -4.49
N GLY A 16 2.77 -10.85 -4.70
CA GLY A 16 2.20 -11.66 -3.63
C GLY A 16 0.96 -11.05 -2.96
N VAL A 17 0.40 -9.99 -3.56
CA VAL A 17 -0.78 -9.27 -3.09
C VAL A 17 -1.72 -9.01 -4.27
N TYR A 18 -3.01 -8.87 -3.99
CA TYR A 18 -3.99 -8.30 -4.92
C TYR A 18 -4.65 -7.07 -4.32
N VAL A 19 -5.26 -6.25 -5.18
CA VAL A 19 -6.09 -5.13 -4.76
C VAL A 19 -7.50 -5.66 -4.48
N GLU A 20 -7.89 -5.66 -3.21
CA GLU A 20 -9.22 -6.08 -2.74
C GLU A 20 -10.27 -5.01 -3.07
N ASP A 21 -9.89 -3.74 -2.95
CA ASP A 21 -10.72 -2.56 -3.21
C ASP A 21 -9.81 -1.33 -3.43
N PHE A 22 -10.35 -0.21 -3.91
CA PHE A 22 -9.61 1.05 -4.04
C PHE A 22 -10.51 2.24 -3.72
N THR A 23 -9.90 3.29 -3.17
CA THR A 23 -10.62 4.52 -2.80
C THR A 23 -9.86 5.78 -3.19
N MET A 24 -10.62 6.87 -3.31
CA MET A 24 -10.10 8.21 -3.57
C MET A 24 -10.57 9.20 -2.51
N ALA A 25 -9.65 9.68 -1.69
CA ALA A 25 -9.85 10.83 -0.81
C ALA A 25 -9.71 12.12 -1.63
N ASN A 26 -10.84 12.74 -1.99
CA ASN A 26 -10.92 13.94 -2.81
C ASN A 26 -11.47 15.15 -2.03
N GLY A 27 -11.08 16.36 -2.44
CA GLY A 27 -11.69 17.60 -1.97
C GLY A 27 -11.47 17.86 -0.47
N THR A 28 -12.56 17.91 0.31
CA THR A 28 -12.55 18.19 1.75
C THR A 28 -12.55 16.93 2.63
N ALA A 29 -12.33 15.75 2.04
CA ALA A 29 -12.22 14.50 2.79
C ALA A 29 -11.08 14.58 3.81
N THR A 30 -11.30 14.00 4.99
CA THR A 30 -10.24 13.89 6.01
C THR A 30 -9.06 13.10 5.44
N PRO A 31 -7.81 13.58 5.57
CA PRO A 31 -6.66 12.84 5.09
C PRO A 31 -6.58 11.46 5.76
N VAL A 32 -6.44 10.44 4.93
CA VAL A 32 -6.20 9.08 5.40
C VAL A 32 -4.78 9.02 5.95
N SER A 33 -4.58 8.30 7.04
CA SER A 33 -3.28 8.11 7.67
C SER A 33 -2.79 6.67 7.49
N LEU A 34 -1.48 6.49 7.49
CA LEU A 34 -0.80 5.19 7.49
C LEU A 34 0.31 5.16 8.54
N LEU A 35 0.60 3.99 9.08
CA LEU A 35 1.63 3.76 10.09
C LEU A 35 2.62 2.73 9.57
N PHE A 36 3.90 3.11 9.52
CA PHE A 36 4.96 2.15 9.20
C PHE A 36 5.25 1.25 10.40
N LYS A 37 5.53 -0.02 10.12
CA LYS A 37 5.91 -1.00 11.12
C LYS A 37 7.15 -0.52 11.88
N GLY A 38 7.05 -0.49 13.20
CA GLY A 38 8.13 -0.03 14.08
C GLY A 38 8.26 1.49 14.22
N GLN A 39 7.35 2.27 13.63
CA GLN A 39 7.26 3.72 13.84
C GLN A 39 6.06 4.05 14.73
N ALA A 40 6.19 5.11 15.55
CA ALA A 40 5.10 5.61 16.39
C ALA A 40 4.29 6.74 15.71
N THR A 41 4.85 7.34 14.66
CA THR A 41 4.26 8.48 13.96
C THR A 41 3.48 8.02 12.75
N ALA A 42 2.22 8.46 12.63
CA ALA A 42 1.42 8.25 11.44
C ALA A 42 1.73 9.31 10.37
N TYR A 43 1.62 8.91 9.10
CA TYR A 43 1.87 9.73 7.93
C TYR A 43 0.60 9.89 7.10
N SER A 44 0.46 11.01 6.39
CA SER A 44 -0.65 11.17 5.45
C SER A 44 -0.46 10.24 4.26
N ALA A 45 -1.49 9.45 3.97
CA ALA A 45 -1.58 8.67 2.75
C ALA A 45 -1.85 9.58 1.53
N PRO A 46 -1.54 9.12 0.31
CA PRO A 46 -1.96 9.78 -0.92
C PRO A 46 -3.50 9.84 -1.06
N SER A 47 -3.96 10.66 -2.00
CA SER A 47 -5.40 10.78 -2.30
C SER A 47 -5.99 9.51 -2.91
N PHE A 48 -5.20 8.72 -3.63
CA PHE A 48 -5.62 7.43 -4.19
C PHE A 48 -5.01 6.30 -3.35
N ASN A 49 -5.84 5.36 -2.91
CA ASN A 49 -5.46 4.29 -1.98
C ASN A 49 -5.90 2.93 -2.52
N ASP A 50 -4.94 2.04 -2.72
CA ASP A 50 -5.21 0.63 -2.96
C ASP A 50 -5.36 -0.10 -1.62
N ILE A 51 -6.43 -0.87 -1.46
CA ILE A 51 -6.65 -1.70 -0.29
C ILE A 51 -6.12 -3.09 -0.64
N LEU A 52 -4.94 -3.42 -0.13
CA LEU A 52 -4.23 -4.63 -0.49
C LEU A 52 -4.65 -5.82 0.35
N HIS A 53 -4.58 -7.01 -0.24
CA HIS A 53 -4.74 -8.29 0.43
C HIS A 53 -3.56 -9.21 0.13
N VAL A 54 -2.96 -9.79 1.18
CA VAL A 54 -1.81 -10.68 1.08
C VAL A 54 -2.25 -12.09 0.71
N GLN A 55 -1.65 -12.68 -0.33
CA GLN A 55 -1.98 -14.03 -0.80
C GLN A 55 -0.91 -15.07 -0.50
N VAL A 56 0.32 -14.66 -0.19
CA VAL A 56 1.46 -15.57 0.00
C VAL A 56 2.29 -15.16 1.21
N ASP A 57 2.89 -16.15 1.88
CA ASP A 57 3.61 -15.96 3.15
C ASP A 57 4.95 -15.24 3.01
N THR A 58 5.46 -15.09 1.80
CA THR A 58 6.73 -14.38 1.52
C THR A 58 6.57 -12.85 1.54
N VAL A 59 5.34 -12.36 1.72
CA VAL A 59 5.03 -10.94 1.80
C VAL A 59 5.18 -10.43 3.24
N GLU A 60 5.94 -9.37 3.38
CA GLU A 60 6.03 -8.58 4.61
C GLU A 60 5.24 -7.27 4.44
N VAL A 61 4.35 -6.98 5.39
CA VAL A 61 3.68 -5.69 5.50
C VAL A 61 4.62 -4.69 6.18
N LEU A 62 4.92 -3.60 5.46
CA LEU A 62 5.80 -2.52 5.91
C LEU A 62 5.03 -1.33 6.48
N ALA A 63 3.79 -1.12 6.02
CA ALA A 63 2.88 -0.12 6.57
C ALA A 63 1.42 -0.57 6.44
N GLU A 64 0.60 -0.14 7.40
CA GLU A 64 -0.85 -0.35 7.41
C GLU A 64 -1.56 1.00 7.43
N TYR A 65 -2.78 1.04 6.90
CA TYR A 65 -3.65 2.20 7.08
C TYR A 65 -4.03 2.36 8.55
N ALA A 66 -3.91 3.58 9.07
CA ALA A 66 -4.14 3.92 10.47
C ALA A 66 -5.52 4.59 10.70
N SER A 67 -6.28 4.85 9.64
CA SER A 67 -7.61 5.46 9.70
C SER A 67 -8.49 5.03 8.52
N ASP A 68 -9.74 5.49 8.52
CA ASP A 68 -10.78 5.19 7.53
C ASP A 68 -11.31 3.74 7.63
N TYR A 69 -12.29 3.36 6.80
CA TYR A 69 -12.99 2.08 6.87
C TYR A 69 -12.10 0.84 6.64
N TYR A 70 -10.89 1.06 6.12
CA TYR A 70 -9.88 0.07 5.80
C TYR A 70 -8.65 0.17 6.72
N GLN A 71 -8.82 0.78 7.90
CA GLN A 71 -7.81 0.75 8.97
C GLN A 71 -7.34 -0.69 9.26
N GLY A 72 -6.03 -0.87 9.42
CA GLY A 72 -5.37 -2.15 9.61
C GLY A 72 -5.10 -2.92 8.32
N LYS A 73 -5.62 -2.48 7.17
CA LYS A 73 -5.27 -3.09 5.88
C LYS A 73 -3.86 -2.70 5.46
N PRO A 74 -3.12 -3.58 4.77
CA PRO A 74 -1.79 -3.27 4.24
C PRO A 74 -1.83 -2.08 3.26
N ALA A 75 -1.01 -1.07 3.54
CA ALA A 75 -0.81 0.11 2.68
C ALA A 75 0.49 0.03 1.88
N LEU A 76 1.49 -0.70 2.40
CA LEU A 76 2.76 -0.98 1.75
C LEU A 76 3.26 -2.37 2.13
N THR A 77 3.58 -3.16 1.12
CA THR A 77 4.12 -4.51 1.27
C THR A 77 5.41 -4.68 0.48
N VAL A 78 6.18 -5.67 0.89
CA VAL A 78 7.32 -6.19 0.13
C VAL A 78 7.21 -7.70 0.01
N ASN A 79 7.31 -8.22 -1.21
CA ASN A 79 7.51 -9.64 -1.44
C ASN A 79 9.01 -9.93 -1.64
N ARG A 80 9.55 -10.85 -0.85
CA ARG A 80 10.95 -11.30 -0.97
C ARG A 80 10.98 -12.63 -1.71
N LEU A 81 11.27 -12.56 -3.00
CA LEU A 81 11.48 -13.74 -3.84
C LEU A 81 12.97 -14.09 -3.84
N ALA A 82 13.30 -15.35 -4.15
CA ALA A 82 14.66 -15.89 -3.97
C ALA A 82 15.78 -15.10 -4.66
N ARG A 83 15.48 -14.32 -5.72
CA ARG A 83 16.45 -13.45 -6.41
C ARG A 83 16.03 -11.98 -6.49
N ASP A 84 14.79 -11.65 -6.15
CA ASP A 84 14.18 -10.36 -6.46
C ASP A 84 13.36 -9.81 -5.29
N ARG A 85 13.23 -8.48 -5.23
CA ARG A 85 12.41 -7.78 -4.25
C ARG A 85 11.34 -6.97 -4.97
N PHE A 86 10.08 -7.24 -4.66
CA PHE A 86 8.94 -6.51 -5.21
C PHE A 86 8.28 -5.69 -4.10
N THR A 87 7.96 -4.43 -4.37
CA THR A 87 7.25 -3.55 -3.43
C THR A 87 5.94 -3.07 -4.05
N SER A 88 4.86 -3.16 -3.28
CA SER A 88 3.53 -2.73 -3.71
C SER A 88 2.91 -1.88 -2.61
N GLY A 89 2.35 -0.71 -2.96
CA GLY A 89 1.69 0.14 -1.97
C GLY A 89 1.54 1.60 -2.36
N ALA A 90 0.76 2.30 -1.54
CA ALA A 90 0.41 3.71 -1.70
C ALA A 90 1.53 4.63 -1.18
N LEU A 91 2.76 4.49 -1.69
CA LEU A 91 3.88 5.34 -1.28
C LEU A 91 4.20 6.39 -2.33
N ARG A 92 4.04 7.67 -1.95
CA ARG A 92 4.66 8.79 -2.67
C ARG A 92 6.01 9.08 -1.99
N LEU A 93 7.11 8.60 -2.59
CA LEU A 93 8.45 9.05 -2.23
C LEU A 93 8.65 10.46 -2.81
N THR A 94 8.58 11.49 -1.96
CA THR A 94 9.11 12.82 -2.27
C THR A 94 10.49 12.98 -1.68
#